data_AF-A0A7S4QMA3-F1
#
_entry.id   AF-A0A7S4QMA3-F1
#
_cell.length_a   1.000
_cell.length_b   1.000
_cell.length_c   1.000
_cell.angle_alpha   90.00
_cell.angle_beta   90.00
_cell.angle_gamma   90.00
#
_symmetry.space_group_name_H-M   'P 1'
#
loop_
_entity.id
_entity.type
_entity.pdbx_description
1 polymer ?
#
loop_
_entity_poly.entity_id
_entity_poly.type
_entity_poly.pdbx_seq_one_letter_code
_entity_poly.pdbx_strand_id
1 'polypeptide(L)'
;KVKQQCLQCSGCPHGKVRKYCGKCTGCPHGRVKQSCAACCGCPHGLVKQRCIQCSACPHGKVKKYCGECYACPHGKLKRYCAECYGCPHGRVKWDCPRCNGCPHERFKHSCPQCMGCMHGKLRSKCRECNGCPHGRVRGRCPDCRASKRKPALASAGAGGPESSCA
;
A
#
# COMPACT_ATOMS: atom_id res chain seq x y z
N LYS A 1 -1.82 -1.72 -20.83
CA LYS A 1 -2.12 -2.54 -19.62
C LYS A 1 -0.84 -2.70 -18.79
N VAL A 2 -0.86 -2.34 -17.49
CA VAL A 2 0.35 -2.32 -16.63
C VAL A 2 0.83 -3.74 -16.34
N LYS A 3 1.86 -4.21 -17.06
CA LYS A 3 2.48 -5.55 -16.94
C LYS A 3 3.17 -5.82 -15.59
N GLN A 4 3.34 -4.78 -14.78
CA GLN A 4 4.17 -4.75 -13.56
C GLN A 4 3.71 -5.67 -12.42
N GLN A 5 2.53 -6.26 -12.49
CA GLN A 5 2.01 -7.20 -11.47
C GLN A 5 1.69 -8.57 -12.05
N CYS A 6 1.88 -8.77 -13.35
CA CYS A 6 1.63 -10.05 -13.99
C CYS A 6 2.78 -11.02 -13.69
N LEU A 7 2.48 -12.18 -13.12
CA LEU A 7 3.49 -13.23 -12.89
C LEU A 7 4.06 -13.76 -14.21
N GLN A 8 3.27 -13.79 -15.28
CA GLN A 8 3.76 -14.23 -16.60
C GLN A 8 4.71 -13.22 -17.24
N CYS A 9 4.57 -11.92 -16.95
CA CYS A 9 5.41 -10.88 -17.57
C CYS A 9 6.53 -10.36 -16.65
N SER A 10 6.40 -10.53 -15.34
CA SER A 10 7.29 -9.94 -14.34
C SER A 10 7.53 -10.88 -13.16
N GLY A 11 7.17 -12.15 -13.30
CA GLY A 11 7.46 -13.20 -12.34
C GLY A 11 8.95 -13.50 -12.25
N CYS A 12 9.29 -14.24 -11.21
CA CYS A 12 10.58 -14.88 -11.03
C CYS A 12 10.33 -16.36 -10.73
N PRO A 13 11.34 -17.24 -10.83
CA PRO A 13 11.18 -18.68 -10.58
C PRO A 13 10.67 -19.01 -9.17
N HIS A 14 10.69 -18.04 -8.25
CA HIS A 14 10.19 -18.17 -6.89
C HIS A 14 8.66 -17.97 -6.75
N GLY A 15 7.91 -17.97 -7.85
CA GLY A 15 6.44 -17.81 -7.84
C GLY A 15 5.95 -16.42 -7.44
N LYS A 16 6.84 -15.41 -7.44
CA LYS A 16 6.54 -14.02 -7.04
C LYS A 16 6.90 -13.06 -8.16
N VAL A 17 6.25 -11.91 -8.22
CA VAL A 17 6.71 -10.81 -9.09
C VAL A 17 8.11 -10.37 -8.60
N ARG A 18 9.08 -10.28 -9.52
CA ARG A 18 10.51 -10.10 -9.22
C ARG A 18 10.79 -8.98 -8.23
N LYS A 19 10.16 -7.81 -8.40
CA LYS A 19 10.31 -6.65 -7.49
C LYS A 19 9.87 -6.89 -6.05
N TYR A 20 8.98 -7.86 -5.81
CA TYR A 20 8.47 -8.24 -4.49
C TYR A 20 9.12 -9.51 -3.96
N CYS A 21 10.05 -10.12 -4.72
CA CYS A 21 10.69 -11.35 -4.30
C CYS A 21 11.92 -11.06 -3.45
N GLY A 22 11.85 -11.40 -2.16
CA GLY A 22 13.00 -11.26 -1.25
C GLY A 22 14.22 -12.08 -1.66
N LYS A 23 14.08 -13.13 -2.49
CA LYS A 23 15.24 -13.86 -3.05
C LYS A 23 15.89 -13.14 -4.23
N CYS A 24 15.14 -12.32 -4.98
CA CYS A 24 15.65 -11.61 -6.16
C CYS A 24 16.08 -10.17 -5.85
N THR A 25 15.35 -9.50 -4.94
CA THR A 25 15.54 -8.08 -4.61
C THR A 25 15.68 -7.88 -3.10
N GLY A 26 16.01 -8.95 -2.38
CA GLY A 26 16.33 -8.89 -0.96
C GLY A 26 17.61 -8.13 -0.67
N CYS A 27 17.76 -7.75 0.58
CA CYS A 27 18.99 -7.29 1.17
C CYS A 27 19.40 -8.24 2.31
N PRO A 28 20.65 -8.19 2.81
CA PRO A 28 21.11 -9.05 3.91
C PRO A 28 20.25 -8.96 5.17
N HIS A 29 19.47 -7.89 5.34
CA HIS A 29 18.51 -7.71 6.43
C HIS A 29 17.22 -8.56 6.32
N GLY A 30 17.16 -9.52 5.40
CA GLY A 30 16.00 -10.41 5.21
C GLY A 30 14.74 -9.72 4.67
N ARG A 31 14.89 -8.55 4.04
CA ARG A 31 13.78 -7.76 3.49
C ARG A 31 14.06 -7.39 2.04
N VAL A 32 13.01 -7.11 1.28
CA VAL A 32 13.17 -6.48 -0.05
C VAL A 32 13.85 -5.11 0.14
N LYS A 33 14.92 -4.82 -0.62
CA LYS A 33 15.79 -3.62 -0.48
C LYS A 33 14.99 -2.32 -0.35
N GLN A 34 14.06 -2.07 -1.28
CA GLN A 34 13.17 -0.89 -1.30
C GLN A 34 12.24 -0.75 -0.07
N SER A 35 12.08 -1.82 0.72
CA SER A 35 11.27 -1.83 1.95
C SER A 35 12.12 -1.95 3.22
N CYS A 36 13.45 -1.99 3.09
CA CYS A 36 14.35 -2.08 4.23
C CYS A 36 14.73 -0.67 4.71
N ALA A 37 14.46 -0.37 5.99
CA ALA A 37 14.85 0.90 6.60
C ALA A 37 16.37 1.03 6.75
N ALA A 38 17.10 -0.07 6.94
CA ALA A 38 18.56 -0.05 6.95
C ALA A 38 19.17 0.24 5.57
N CYS A 39 18.44 -0.01 4.47
CA CYS A 39 18.94 0.23 3.11
C CYS A 39 18.42 1.53 2.48
N CYS A 40 17.15 1.88 2.69
CA CYS A 40 16.50 3.05 2.09
C CYS A 40 15.79 3.90 3.17
N GLY A 41 16.33 3.94 4.38
CA GLY A 41 15.83 4.74 5.50
C GLY A 41 16.02 6.23 5.31
N CYS A 42 15.39 7.02 6.18
CA CYS A 42 15.61 8.44 6.35
C CYS A 42 15.81 8.75 7.84
N PRO A 43 16.40 9.91 8.22
CA PRO A 43 16.60 10.29 9.63
C PRO A 43 15.30 10.29 10.46
N HIS A 44 14.15 10.41 9.82
CA HIS A 44 12.82 10.36 10.47
C HIS A 44 12.35 8.93 10.84
N GLY A 45 13.24 7.93 10.84
CA GLY A 45 12.92 6.55 11.26
C GLY A 45 12.00 5.77 10.31
N LEU A 46 11.79 6.25 9.08
CA LEU A 46 10.96 5.61 8.05
C LEU A 46 11.78 5.31 6.79
N VAL A 47 11.27 4.43 5.93
CA VAL A 47 11.79 4.34 4.55
C VAL A 47 11.48 5.65 3.82
N LYS A 48 12.45 6.23 3.10
CA LYS A 48 12.35 7.56 2.45
C LYS A 48 11.04 7.76 1.69
N GLN A 49 10.64 6.78 0.87
CA GLN A 49 9.41 6.75 0.06
C GLN A 49 8.10 6.74 0.87
N ARG A 50 8.17 6.46 2.17
CA ARG A 50 7.03 6.45 3.11
C ARG A 50 7.08 7.60 4.10
N CYS A 51 8.20 8.32 4.17
CA CYS A 51 8.35 9.48 5.04
C CYS A 51 7.66 10.68 4.41
N ILE A 52 6.70 11.27 5.14
CA ILE A 52 6.01 12.48 4.69
C ILE A 52 7.01 13.63 4.58
N GLN A 53 7.89 13.82 5.55
CA GLN A 53 8.91 14.89 5.50
C GLN A 53 9.86 14.74 4.30
N CYS A 54 10.14 13.51 3.83
CA CYS A 54 10.98 13.30 2.64
C CYS A 54 10.20 13.23 1.32
N SER A 55 8.88 13.03 1.36
CA SER A 55 8.04 12.77 0.18
C SER A 55 6.91 13.79 0.00
N ALA A 56 6.83 14.79 0.87
CA ALA A 56 5.90 15.89 0.76
C ALA A 56 6.32 16.80 -0.40
N CYS A 57 5.32 17.32 -1.10
CA CYS A 57 5.49 18.45 -1.99
C CYS A 57 5.47 19.76 -1.17
N PRO A 58 5.85 20.91 -1.78
CA PRO A 58 5.71 22.23 -1.13
C PRO A 58 4.30 22.53 -0.62
N HIS A 59 3.26 21.88 -1.15
CA HIS A 59 1.87 22.04 -0.72
C HIS A 59 1.50 21.20 0.55
N GLY A 60 2.48 20.70 1.30
CA GLY A 60 2.26 19.96 2.55
C GLY A 60 1.63 18.56 2.39
N LYS A 61 1.42 18.08 1.16
CA LYS A 61 0.83 16.77 0.84
C LYS A 61 1.89 15.83 0.29
N VAL A 62 1.74 14.52 0.48
CA VAL A 62 2.60 13.55 -0.22
C VAL A 62 2.44 13.75 -1.72
N LYS A 63 3.53 13.89 -2.48
CA LYS A 63 3.56 14.32 -3.89
C LYS A 63 2.48 13.62 -4.73
N LYS A 64 2.43 12.28 -4.70
CA LYS A 64 1.47 11.42 -5.44
C LYS A 64 -0.01 11.63 -5.09
N TYR A 65 -0.31 12.33 -4.02
CA TYR A 65 -1.65 12.65 -3.53
C TYR A 65 -1.98 14.15 -3.63
N CYS A 66 -1.05 14.97 -4.09
CA CYS A 66 -1.25 16.41 -4.26
C CYS A 66 -1.89 16.70 -5.62
N GLY A 67 -3.05 17.39 -5.60
CA GLY A 67 -3.75 17.82 -6.81
C GLY A 67 -2.89 18.77 -7.65
N GLU A 68 -2.23 19.74 -7.03
CA GLU A 68 -1.38 20.71 -7.75
C GLU A 68 -0.16 20.06 -8.41
N CYS A 69 0.35 18.95 -7.86
CA CYS A 69 1.50 18.24 -8.45
C CYS A 69 1.12 17.13 -9.45
N TYR A 70 -0.04 16.49 -9.29
CA TYR A 70 -0.39 15.25 -10.01
C TYR A 70 -1.82 15.24 -10.57
N ALA A 71 -2.49 16.39 -10.63
CA ALA A 71 -3.74 16.51 -11.37
C ALA A 71 -3.51 16.21 -12.86
N CYS A 72 -4.55 15.64 -13.47
CA CYS A 72 -4.71 15.59 -14.91
C CYS A 72 -5.37 16.89 -15.40
N PRO A 73 -5.38 17.17 -16.73
CA PRO A 73 -6.07 18.34 -17.29
C PRO A 73 -7.55 18.43 -16.91
N HIS A 74 -8.19 17.32 -16.52
CA HIS A 74 -9.58 17.27 -16.05
C HIS A 74 -9.76 17.69 -14.57
N GLY A 75 -8.78 18.35 -13.95
CA GLY A 75 -8.84 18.85 -12.56
C GLY A 75 -8.83 17.78 -11.46
N LYS A 76 -8.74 16.49 -11.80
CA LYS A 76 -8.71 15.36 -10.86
C LYS A 76 -7.31 14.75 -10.80
N LEU A 77 -6.94 14.12 -9.67
CA LEU A 77 -5.76 13.26 -9.66
C LEU A 77 -5.90 12.17 -10.72
N LYS A 78 -4.85 11.96 -11.54
CA LYS A 78 -4.85 10.97 -12.64
C LYS A 78 -5.52 9.64 -12.27
N ARG A 79 -5.12 9.02 -11.15
CA ARG A 79 -5.67 7.75 -10.62
C ARG A 79 -7.17 7.73 -10.27
N TYR A 80 -7.79 8.91 -10.16
CA TYR A 80 -9.20 9.11 -9.84
C TYR A 80 -9.99 9.70 -11.02
N CYS A 81 -9.34 9.95 -12.15
CA CYS A 81 -9.99 10.46 -13.35
C CYS A 81 -10.48 9.29 -14.22
N ALA A 82 -11.78 9.25 -14.50
CA ALA A 82 -12.37 8.25 -15.39
C ALA A 82 -11.97 8.47 -16.85
N GLU A 83 -11.70 9.70 -17.27
CA GLU A 83 -11.20 9.96 -18.63
C GLU A 83 -9.76 9.46 -18.81
N CYS A 84 -8.93 9.50 -17.76
CA CYS A 84 -7.56 8.99 -17.82
C CYS A 84 -7.44 7.48 -17.58
N TYR A 85 -8.16 6.94 -16.59
CA TYR A 85 -8.02 5.55 -16.12
C TYR A 85 -9.37 4.88 -15.83
N GLY A 86 -10.42 5.31 -16.52
CA GLY A 86 -11.75 4.73 -16.44
C GLY A 86 -11.85 3.33 -17.03
N CYS A 87 -12.95 2.68 -16.71
CA CYS A 87 -13.45 1.52 -17.45
C CYS A 87 -14.48 1.99 -18.50
N PRO A 88 -14.89 1.11 -19.43
CA PRO A 88 -15.91 1.44 -20.45
C PRO A 88 -17.26 1.91 -19.90
N HIS A 89 -17.49 1.80 -18.59
CA HIS A 89 -18.72 2.22 -17.92
C HIS A 89 -18.65 3.67 -17.39
N GLY A 90 -17.69 4.48 -17.85
CA GLY A 90 -17.56 5.90 -17.47
C GLY A 90 -17.09 6.16 -16.03
N ARG A 91 -16.65 5.13 -15.29
CA ARG A 91 -16.13 5.23 -13.91
C ARG A 91 -14.70 4.73 -13.81
N VAL A 92 -13.96 5.19 -12.81
CA VAL A 92 -12.68 4.54 -12.46
C VAL A 92 -12.92 3.08 -12.09
N LYS A 93 -12.07 2.17 -12.59
CA LYS A 93 -12.30 0.72 -12.50
C LYS A 93 -12.64 0.27 -11.08
N TRP A 94 -11.86 0.68 -10.09
CA TRP A 94 -11.99 0.25 -8.70
C TRP A 94 -13.30 0.68 -8.03
N ASP A 95 -13.95 1.74 -8.53
CA ASP A 95 -15.25 2.27 -8.07
C ASP A 95 -16.41 1.85 -8.99
N CYS A 96 -16.15 1.12 -10.07
CA CYS A 96 -17.21 0.70 -10.97
C CYS A 96 -17.93 -0.54 -10.42
N PRO A 97 -19.24 -0.47 -10.09
CA PRO A 97 -19.98 -1.63 -9.59
C PRO A 97 -20.09 -2.73 -10.66
N ARG A 98 -20.15 -2.38 -11.95
CA ARG A 98 -20.14 -3.37 -13.03
C ARG A 98 -18.78 -4.08 -13.18
N CYS A 99 -17.68 -3.48 -12.73
CA CYS A 99 -16.35 -4.13 -12.77
C CYS A 99 -16.01 -4.88 -11.47
N ASN A 100 -16.41 -4.35 -10.31
CA ASN A 100 -15.97 -4.83 -8.99
C ASN A 100 -17.11 -5.14 -8.02
N GLY A 101 -18.36 -5.06 -8.48
CA GLY A 101 -19.55 -5.47 -7.75
C GLY A 101 -19.67 -6.99 -7.64
N CYS A 102 -20.56 -7.41 -6.75
CA CYS A 102 -21.01 -8.78 -6.59
C CYS A 102 -22.55 -8.84 -6.77
N PRO A 103 -23.13 -10.05 -6.90
CA PRO A 103 -24.58 -10.22 -7.04
C PRO A 103 -25.41 -9.62 -5.88
N HIS A 104 -24.79 -9.38 -4.72
CA HIS A 104 -25.44 -8.80 -3.55
C HIS A 104 -25.46 -7.25 -3.56
N GLU A 105 -25.41 -6.63 -4.74
CA GLU A 105 -25.49 -5.17 -4.93
C GLU A 105 -24.45 -4.35 -4.14
N ARG A 106 -23.31 -4.98 -3.86
CA ARG A 106 -22.19 -4.41 -3.10
C ARG A 106 -20.89 -4.65 -3.84
N PHE A 107 -19.86 -3.86 -3.54
CA PHE A 107 -18.51 -4.21 -3.99
C PHE A 107 -18.04 -5.51 -3.34
N LYS A 108 -17.35 -6.38 -4.10
CA LYS A 108 -16.82 -7.67 -3.59
C LYS A 108 -16.05 -7.50 -2.28
N HIS A 109 -15.20 -6.47 -2.19
CA HIS A 109 -14.37 -6.19 -1.01
C HIS A 109 -15.14 -5.66 0.21
N SER A 110 -16.38 -5.22 0.01
CA SER A 110 -17.24 -4.67 1.04
C SER A 110 -18.46 -5.56 1.34
N CYS A 111 -18.63 -6.66 0.61
CA CYS A 111 -19.74 -7.59 0.78
C CYS A 111 -19.43 -8.65 1.84
N PRO A 112 -20.19 -8.72 2.96
CA PRO A 112 -20.04 -9.77 3.96
C PRO A 112 -20.34 -11.17 3.41
N GLN A 113 -21.23 -11.32 2.42
CA GLN A 113 -21.48 -12.63 1.83
C GLN A 113 -20.29 -13.11 0.96
N CYS A 114 -19.46 -12.20 0.42
CA CYS A 114 -18.29 -12.58 -0.39
C CYS A 114 -16.98 -12.64 0.41
N MET A 115 -16.78 -11.72 1.37
CA MET A 115 -15.52 -11.57 2.12
C MET A 115 -15.75 -11.52 3.66
N GLY A 116 -16.92 -11.96 4.11
CA GLY A 116 -17.24 -12.07 5.52
C GLY A 116 -16.54 -13.24 6.20
N CYS A 117 -16.77 -13.29 7.50
CA CYS A 117 -16.48 -14.45 8.34
C CYS A 117 -17.81 -15.08 8.78
N MET A 118 -17.72 -16.24 9.44
CA MET A 118 -18.88 -16.94 10.01
C MET A 118 -19.73 -16.08 10.95
N HIS A 119 -19.18 -15.03 11.54
CA HIS A 119 -19.89 -14.07 12.42
C HIS A 119 -20.73 -13.01 11.67
N GLY A 120 -21.03 -13.22 10.38
CA GLY A 120 -21.85 -12.31 9.56
C GLY A 120 -21.24 -10.93 9.24
N LYS A 121 -20.01 -10.67 9.69
CA LYS A 121 -19.28 -9.40 9.50
C LYS A 121 -18.14 -9.60 8.50
N LEU A 122 -17.73 -8.53 7.80
CA LEU A 122 -16.47 -8.53 7.04
C LEU A 122 -15.32 -8.99 7.96
N ARG A 123 -14.49 -9.92 7.48
CA ARG A 123 -13.39 -10.48 8.30
C ARG A 123 -12.50 -9.37 8.88
N SER A 124 -12.21 -8.33 8.10
CA SER A 124 -11.46 -7.13 8.49
C SER A 124 -12.14 -6.24 9.53
N LYS A 125 -13.45 -6.41 9.74
CA LYS A 125 -14.27 -5.67 10.70
C LYS A 125 -14.72 -6.51 11.90
N CYS A 126 -14.59 -7.83 11.85
CA CYS A 126 -14.98 -8.73 12.92
C CYS A 126 -13.97 -8.72 14.09
N ARG A 127 -14.46 -8.50 15.32
CA ARG A 127 -13.65 -8.54 16.55
C ARG A 127 -13.33 -9.97 16.98
N GLU A 128 -14.17 -10.95 16.69
CA GLU A 128 -13.86 -12.34 16.98
C GLU A 128 -12.73 -12.86 16.07
N CYS A 129 -12.70 -12.46 14.79
CA CYS A 129 -11.63 -12.88 13.87
C CYS A 129 -10.34 -12.05 13.96
N ASN A 130 -10.46 -10.75 14.20
CA ASN A 130 -9.34 -9.81 14.13
C ASN A 130 -9.29 -8.88 15.35
N GLY A 131 -9.77 -9.36 16.49
CA GLY A 131 -9.72 -8.64 17.77
C GLY A 131 -8.30 -8.45 18.27
N CYS A 132 -8.17 -7.57 19.25
CA CYS A 132 -6.97 -7.40 20.04
C CYS A 132 -7.35 -7.38 21.53
N PRO A 133 -6.40 -7.61 22.45
CA PRO A 133 -6.66 -7.57 23.90
C PRO A 133 -7.27 -6.23 24.37
N HIS A 134 -7.04 -5.13 23.66
CA HIS A 134 -7.63 -3.81 23.96
C HIS A 134 -9.12 -3.68 23.55
N GLY A 135 -9.81 -4.79 23.28
CA GLY A 135 -11.23 -4.82 22.95
C GLY A 135 -11.64 -4.22 21.60
N ARG A 136 -10.68 -3.89 20.73
CA ARG A 136 -10.91 -3.34 19.39
C ARG A 136 -10.47 -4.31 18.30
N VAL A 137 -10.86 -4.04 17.04
CA VAL A 137 -10.25 -4.75 15.90
C VAL A 137 -8.81 -4.28 15.73
N ARG A 138 -7.86 -5.20 15.60
CA ARG A 138 -6.40 -4.96 15.56
C ARG A 138 -5.96 -3.93 14.53
N GLY A 139 -6.69 -3.79 13.42
CA GLY A 139 -6.41 -2.76 12.39
C GLY A 139 -6.90 -1.36 12.74
N ARG A 140 -7.84 -1.23 13.68
CA ARG A 140 -8.45 0.02 14.15
C ARG A 140 -8.05 0.39 15.59
N CYS A 141 -7.32 -0.49 16.27
CA CYS A 141 -6.80 -0.22 17.61
C CYS A 141 -5.56 0.71 17.51
N PRO A 142 -5.56 1.88 18.15
CA PRO A 142 -4.42 2.80 18.13
C PRO A 142 -3.18 2.16 18.74
N ASP A 143 -3.33 1.43 19.85
CA ASP A 143 -2.24 0.73 20.55
C ASP A 143 -1.59 -0.33 19.66
N CYS A 144 -2.40 -1.23 19.06
CA CYS A 144 -1.87 -2.23 18.13
C CYS A 144 -1.28 -1.62 16.85
N ARG A 145 -1.77 -0.45 16.42
CA ARG A 145 -1.25 0.24 15.24
C ARG A 145 0.08 0.94 15.56
N ALA A 146 0.28 1.38 16.80
CA ALA A 146 1.55 1.86 17.31
C ALA A 146 2.56 0.70 17.44
N SER A 147 2.18 -0.44 18.05
CA SER A 147 3.09 -1.60 18.23
C SER A 147 3.56 -2.24 16.90
N LYS A 148 2.81 -2.08 15.81
CA LYS A 148 3.23 -2.54 14.46
C LYS A 148 4.31 -1.66 13.83
N ARG A 149 4.50 -0.43 14.32
CA ARG A 149 5.65 0.38 13.98
C ARG A 149 6.76 -0.14 14.87
N LYS A 150 7.67 -0.95 14.31
CA LYS A 150 8.89 -1.31 15.04
C LYS A 150 9.51 -0.02 15.58
N PRO A 151 9.95 0.03 16.86
CA PRO A 151 10.70 1.18 17.34
C PRO A 151 11.88 1.40 16.38
N ALA A 152 12.08 2.64 15.96
CA ALA A 152 13.32 3.03 15.31
C ALA A 152 14.40 2.78 16.36
N LEU A 153 15.18 1.72 16.17
CA LEU A 153 16.34 1.45 17.02
C LEU A 153 17.24 2.69 16.89
N ALA A 154 17.40 3.41 17.99
CA ALA A 154 18.35 4.50 18.11
C ALA A 154 19.75 3.88 18.19
N SER A 155 20.54 4.02 17.13
CA SER A 155 22.02 3.88 17.12
C SER A 155 22.51 4.52 15.83
N ALA A 156 23.18 5.67 15.89
CA ALA A 156 24.65 5.80 15.90
C ALA A 156 25.27 5.52 14.51
N GLY A 157 26.09 6.47 14.06
CA GLY A 157 26.38 6.70 12.65
C GLY A 157 27.28 5.67 11.97
N ALA A 158 27.25 5.72 10.64
CA ALA A 158 28.40 5.51 9.75
C ALA A 158 27.92 5.85 8.33
N GLY A 159 28.70 6.67 7.62
CA GLY A 159 28.38 7.12 6.27
C GLY A 159 28.57 6.04 5.21
N GLY A 160 27.88 6.27 4.09
CA GLY A 160 28.21 5.79 2.74
C GLY A 160 27.60 4.44 2.30
N PRO A 161 27.50 4.17 0.98
CA PRO A 161 27.51 5.08 -0.17
C PRO A 161 26.09 5.30 -0.72
N GLU A 162 25.95 6.29 -1.59
CA GLU A 162 24.75 6.56 -2.39
C GLU A 162 24.40 5.37 -3.29
N SER A 163 23.74 4.34 -2.75
CA SER A 163 23.08 3.33 -3.57
C SER A 163 21.68 3.82 -3.89
N SER A 164 21.58 4.60 -4.97
CA SER A 164 20.35 5.13 -5.55
C SER A 164 19.20 4.11 -5.46
N CYS A 165 18.30 4.30 -4.49
CA CYS A 165 17.03 3.58 -4.46
C CYS A 165 16.10 4.24 -5.50
N ALA A 166 16.25 3.86 -6.78
CA ALA A 166 15.29 4.13 -7.86
C ALA A 166 14.08 3.19 -7.78
#